data_AF-A0AAV3V8N2-F1
#
_entry.id   AF-A0AAV3V8N2-F1
#
_cell.length_a   1.000
_cell.length_b   1.000
_cell.length_c   1.000
_cell.angle_alpha   90.00
_cell.angle_beta   90.00
_cell.angle_gamma   90.00
#
_symmetry.space_group_name_H-M   'P 1'
#
loop_
_entity.id
_entity.type
_entity.pdbx_description
1 polymer ?
#
loop_
_entity_poly.entity_id
_entity_poly.type
_entity_poly.pdbx_seq_one_letter_code
_entity_poly.pdbx_strand_id
1 'polypeptide(L)'
;MNIHCGNCCNNCRGGLCASKVPIFENLNRDELVEIVNKINHKEFSKGDVIFTEGNIANTLYFINEGKIKLYKYTKDGKEQILHILSEGDFFGELELIKPSKYGFNSKAIEDAKICTLTKEEMKDIMMKNPEIGIKVLETVGERLSKVENLVQNLATNDVDSRMAYLIIELMEKYGENVEGNISVKLPISREDMASYIGVTRETISRKLKKLEDENLIKIIGTKTIIIIDEEGLKNYI
;
A
#
# COMPACT_ATOMS: atom_id res chain seq x y z
N MET A 1 8.94 3.28 33.80
CA MET A 1 9.68 4.56 33.82
C MET A 1 9.25 5.33 32.57
N ASN A 2 8.51 6.44 32.75
CA ASN A 2 7.95 7.22 31.64
C ASN A 2 9.07 7.94 30.89
N ILE A 3 9.35 7.53 29.66
CA ILE A 3 10.32 8.19 28.80
C ILE A 3 9.56 9.19 27.93
N HIS A 4 9.92 10.48 28.07
CA HIS A 4 9.39 11.56 27.25
C HIS A 4 9.97 11.44 25.84
N CYS A 5 9.12 11.09 24.90
CA CYS A 5 9.38 11.11 23.46
C CYS A 5 9.16 12.53 22.95
N GLY A 6 10.23 13.23 22.57
CA GLY A 6 10.18 14.65 22.15
C GLY A 6 9.43 14.91 20.84
N ASN A 7 9.22 13.86 20.04
CA ASN A 7 8.52 13.92 18.74
C ASN A 7 7.22 13.09 18.71
N CYS A 8 6.69 12.67 19.86
CA CYS A 8 5.50 11.82 19.85
C CYS A 8 4.28 12.59 19.35
N CYS A 9 3.67 12.09 18.28
CA CYS A 9 2.35 12.54 17.81
C CYS A 9 1.37 12.54 19.00
N ASN A 10 0.66 13.66 19.20
CA ASN A 10 -0.34 13.83 20.28
C ASN A 10 -1.47 12.78 20.24
N ASN A 11 -1.58 12.02 19.16
CA ASN A 11 -2.56 10.95 18.95
C ASN A 11 -1.96 9.53 18.96
N CYS A 12 -0.64 9.39 19.05
CA CYS A 12 0.02 8.12 19.35
C CYS A 12 -0.12 7.88 20.86
N ARG A 13 -1.09 7.03 21.26
CA ARG A 13 -1.35 6.65 22.67
C ARG A 13 -0.18 5.86 23.28
N GLY A 14 0.99 6.47 23.41
CA GLY A 14 2.21 5.87 23.98
C GLY A 14 2.87 4.77 23.13
N GLY A 15 2.37 4.50 21.93
CA GLY A 15 2.97 3.56 20.99
C GLY A 15 3.96 4.25 20.04
N LEU A 16 5.14 3.66 19.87
CA LEU A 16 6.13 4.11 18.89
C LEU A 16 5.55 3.83 17.49
N CYS A 17 5.31 4.84 16.65
CA CYS A 17 4.84 4.64 15.27
C CYS A 17 5.65 3.56 14.52
N ALA A 18 6.96 3.55 14.77
CA ALA A 18 7.88 2.55 14.24
C ALA A 18 7.48 1.10 14.58
N SER A 19 6.88 0.85 15.75
CA SER A 19 6.51 -0.51 16.18
C SER A 19 5.35 -1.12 15.39
N LYS A 20 4.66 -0.34 14.55
CA LYS A 20 3.60 -0.82 13.66
C LYS A 20 4.09 -1.15 12.25
N VAL A 21 5.34 -0.82 11.95
CA VAL A 21 5.93 -1.04 10.63
C VAL A 21 6.71 -2.36 10.68
N PRO A 22 6.37 -3.37 9.86
CA PRO A 22 6.98 -4.70 9.92
C PRO A 22 8.51 -4.69 9.81
N ILE A 23 9.09 -3.74 9.07
CA ILE A 23 10.56 -3.65 8.92
C ILE A 23 11.29 -3.29 10.23
N PHE A 24 10.57 -2.84 11.26
CA PHE A 24 11.11 -2.47 12.57
C PHE A 24 10.70 -3.44 13.70
N GLU A 25 9.99 -4.54 13.40
CA GLU A 25 9.45 -5.45 14.42
C GLU A 25 10.52 -6.13 15.28
N ASN A 26 11.70 -6.41 14.72
CA ASN A 26 12.78 -7.10 15.43
C ASN A 26 13.70 -6.18 16.25
N LEU A 27 13.41 -4.88 16.27
CA LEU A 27 14.24 -3.94 17.00
C LEU A 27 13.94 -3.97 18.48
N ASN A 28 15.00 -3.95 19.28
CA ASN A 28 14.86 -3.81 20.71
C ASN A 28 14.37 -2.40 21.06
N ARG A 29 13.99 -2.22 22.34
CA ARG A 29 13.39 -0.97 22.81
C ARG A 29 14.30 0.24 22.61
N ASP A 30 15.61 0.09 22.79
CA ASP A 30 16.56 1.20 22.69
C ASP A 30 16.79 1.59 21.23
N GLU A 31 16.84 0.61 20.32
CA GLU A 31 16.89 0.83 18.87
C GLU A 31 15.62 1.52 18.36
N LEU A 32 14.44 1.06 18.79
CA LEU A 32 13.16 1.70 18.43
C LEU A 32 13.10 3.14 18.91
N VAL A 33 13.62 3.44 20.12
CA VAL A 33 13.68 4.81 20.64
C VAL A 33 14.62 5.67 19.79
N GLU A 34 15.77 5.14 19.36
CA GLU A 34 16.68 5.87 18.45
C GLU A 34 15.97 6.23 17.13
N ILE A 35 15.22 5.29 16.55
CA ILE A 35 14.44 5.53 15.33
C ILE A 35 13.35 6.58 15.57
N VAL A 36 12.58 6.45 16.64
CA VAL A 36 11.47 7.37 16.94
C VAL A 36 11.96 8.81 17.15
N ASN A 37 13.16 9.00 17.68
CA ASN A 37 13.76 10.34 17.80
C ASN A 37 14.12 10.95 16.44
N LYS A 38 14.35 10.14 15.40
CA LYS A 38 14.63 10.59 14.02
C LYS A 38 13.37 10.70 13.16
N ILE A 39 12.29 10.02 13.55
CA ILE A 39 11.02 10.06 12.83
C ILE A 39 10.39 11.45 12.93
N ASN A 40 9.95 11.95 11.78
CA ASN A 40 9.05 13.11 11.69
C ASN A 40 7.63 12.62 11.42
N HIS A 41 6.64 13.22 12.08
CA HIS A 41 5.23 12.91 11.88
C HIS A 41 4.57 13.90 10.92
N LYS A 42 3.78 13.38 9.98
CA LYS A 42 2.98 14.17 9.04
C LYS A 42 1.55 13.64 9.03
N GLU A 43 0.60 14.57 9.00
CA GLU A 43 -0.82 14.27 8.82
C GLU A 43 -1.25 14.78 7.46
N PHE A 44 -2.05 13.98 6.77
CA PHE A 44 -2.60 14.28 5.45
C PHE A 44 -4.10 14.05 5.49
N SER A 45 -4.86 15.03 5.00
CA SER A 45 -6.29 14.85 4.76
C SER A 45 -6.52 14.05 3.47
N LYS A 46 -7.68 13.41 3.39
CA LYS A 46 -8.13 12.77 2.15
C LYS A 46 -8.01 13.74 0.97
N GLY A 47 -7.26 13.33 -0.05
CA GLY A 47 -7.05 14.10 -1.27
C GLY A 47 -5.71 14.85 -1.31
N ASP A 48 -4.97 14.92 -0.21
CA ASP A 48 -3.67 15.57 -0.18
C ASP A 48 -2.63 14.78 -0.99
N VAL A 49 -1.80 15.52 -1.72
CA VAL A 49 -0.64 14.97 -2.44
C VAL A 49 0.56 14.97 -1.51
N ILE A 50 1.18 13.80 -1.33
CA ILE A 50 2.36 13.66 -0.45
C ILE A 50 3.63 14.06 -1.20
N PHE A 51 3.76 13.61 -2.45
CA PHE A 51 4.79 14.06 -3.38
C PHE A 51 4.37 13.85 -4.82
N THR A 52 5.08 14.54 -5.72
CA THR A 52 4.83 14.53 -7.16
C THR A 52 6.01 13.90 -7.90
N GLU A 53 5.70 13.19 -8.99
CA GLU A 53 6.70 12.65 -9.91
C GLU A 53 7.68 13.74 -10.36
N GLY A 54 8.97 13.39 -10.44
CA GLY A 54 10.02 14.30 -10.87
C GLY A 54 10.57 15.25 -9.79
N ASN A 55 9.96 15.31 -8.60
CA ASN A 55 10.53 16.01 -7.45
C ASN A 55 11.70 15.22 -6.85
N ILE A 56 12.61 15.91 -6.16
CA ILE A 56 13.76 15.26 -5.50
C ILE A 56 13.24 14.29 -4.45
N ALA A 57 13.65 13.03 -4.55
CA ALA A 57 13.34 12.03 -3.54
C ALA A 57 14.43 12.05 -2.47
N ASN A 58 14.07 12.34 -1.22
CA ASN A 58 14.99 12.22 -0.08
C ASN A 58 14.33 11.69 1.20
N THR A 59 13.15 11.09 1.06
CA THR A 59 12.30 10.78 2.20
C THR A 59 11.65 9.43 2.01
N LEU A 60 11.72 8.62 3.08
CA LEU A 60 10.94 7.42 3.28
C LEU A 60 9.69 7.75 4.07
N TYR A 61 8.62 7.04 3.76
CA TYR A 61 7.31 7.21 4.35
C TYR A 61 6.83 5.87 4.88
N PHE A 62 6.30 5.89 6.09
CA PHE A 62 5.72 4.75 6.79
C PHE A 62 4.29 5.07 7.17
N ILE A 63 3.35 4.21 6.79
CA ILE A 63 1.93 4.47 7.03
C ILE A 63 1.57 3.93 8.42
N ASN A 64 1.29 4.85 9.33
CA ASN A 64 0.82 4.51 10.68
C ASN A 64 -0.69 4.36 10.76
N GLU A 65 -1.41 5.12 9.93
CA GLU A 65 -2.87 5.09 9.81
C GLU A 65 -3.25 5.64 8.44
N GLY A 66 -4.35 5.14 7.87
CA GLY A 66 -4.89 5.59 6.60
C GLY A 66 -4.40 4.80 5.40
N LYS A 67 -4.71 5.30 4.20
CA LYS A 67 -4.37 4.67 2.92
C LYS A 67 -3.88 5.67 1.91
N ILE A 68 -2.83 5.26 1.19
CA ILE A 68 -2.13 6.05 0.19
C ILE A 68 -2.16 5.31 -1.14
N LYS A 69 -2.44 6.02 -2.23
CA LYS A 69 -2.25 5.49 -3.58
C LYS A 69 -0.98 6.05 -4.21
N LEU A 70 -0.21 5.17 -4.86
CA LEU A 70 0.90 5.52 -5.73
C LEU A 70 0.43 5.40 -7.18
N TYR A 71 0.67 6.42 -8.00
CA TYR A 71 0.09 6.49 -9.33
C TYR A 71 0.94 7.27 -10.34
N LYS A 72 0.72 7.03 -11.63
CA LYS A 72 1.29 7.78 -12.75
C LYS A 72 0.19 8.27 -13.68
N TYR A 73 0.53 9.24 -14.54
CA TYR A 73 -0.33 9.60 -15.66
C TYR A 73 0.12 8.87 -16.93
N THR A 74 -0.83 8.34 -17.70
CA THR A 74 -0.58 7.86 -19.07
C THR A 74 -0.21 9.03 -19.98
N LYS A 75 0.28 8.74 -21.20
CA LYS A 75 0.60 9.78 -22.19
C LYS A 75 -0.61 10.67 -22.53
N ASP A 76 -1.79 10.07 -22.44
CA ASP A 76 -3.11 10.62 -22.67
C ASP A 76 -3.73 11.23 -21.40
N GLY A 77 -2.94 11.37 -20.32
CA GLY A 77 -3.30 12.10 -19.10
C GLY A 77 -4.21 11.34 -18.13
N LYS A 78 -4.47 10.05 -18.36
CA LYS A 78 -5.29 9.23 -17.46
C LYS A 78 -4.48 8.78 -16.26
N GLU A 79 -5.10 8.77 -15.09
CA GLU A 79 -4.47 8.25 -13.88
C GLU A 79 -4.40 6.72 -13.95
N GLN A 80 -3.20 6.17 -13.76
CA GLN A 80 -2.91 4.75 -13.62
C GLN A 80 -2.37 4.52 -12.20
N ILE A 81 -3.10 3.76 -11.39
CA ILE A 81 -2.65 3.40 -10.04
C ILE A 81 -1.65 2.26 -10.17
N LEU A 82 -0.55 2.38 -9.43
CA LEU A 82 0.50 1.36 -9.31
C LEU A 82 0.29 0.51 -8.06
N HIS A 83 0.06 1.15 -6.91
CA HIS A 83 -0.09 0.48 -5.63
C HIS A 83 -1.06 1.22 -4.71
N ILE A 84 -1.71 0.46 -3.83
CA ILE A 84 -2.48 0.99 -2.69
C ILE A 84 -1.83 0.48 -1.41
N LEU A 85 -1.34 1.43 -0.64
CA LEU A 85 -0.60 1.21 0.59
C LEU A 85 -1.49 1.53 1.79
N SER A 86 -1.39 0.74 2.85
CA SER A 86 -2.16 0.84 4.08
C SER A 86 -1.25 0.83 5.31
N GLU A 87 -1.84 0.85 6.51
CA GLU A 87 -1.10 0.72 7.77
C GLU A 87 -0.07 -0.42 7.72
N GLY A 88 1.15 -0.12 8.17
CA GLY A 88 2.31 -1.02 8.13
C GLY A 88 3.14 -0.92 6.85
N ASP A 89 2.56 -0.49 5.73
CA ASP A 89 3.32 -0.32 4.48
C ASP A 89 4.29 0.87 4.55
N PHE A 90 5.34 0.79 3.73
CA PHE A 90 6.28 1.88 3.51
C PHE A 90 6.53 2.16 2.02
N PHE A 91 6.99 3.37 1.71
CA PHE A 91 7.33 3.77 0.34
C PHE A 91 8.43 4.84 0.28
N GLY A 92 9.01 5.02 -0.91
CA GLY A 92 10.18 5.89 -1.13
C GLY A 92 11.52 5.16 -0.99
N GLU A 93 11.49 3.82 -1.00
CA GLU A 93 12.61 2.93 -0.78
C GLU A 93 13.52 2.77 -2.00
N LEU A 94 12.96 2.85 -3.21
CA LEU A 94 13.74 2.74 -4.46
C LEU A 94 14.83 3.80 -4.54
N GLU A 95 14.58 4.92 -3.88
CA GLU A 95 15.43 6.07 -3.91
C GLU A 95 16.50 6.03 -2.79
N LEU A 96 16.48 5.07 -1.86
CA LEU A 96 17.52 4.89 -0.83
C LEU A 96 18.92 4.66 -1.42
N ILE A 97 18.98 3.98 -2.55
CA ILE A 97 20.24 3.47 -3.12
C ILE A 97 20.97 4.54 -3.93
N LYS A 98 20.24 5.44 -4.59
CA LYS A 98 20.82 6.49 -5.44
C LYS A 98 20.04 7.79 -5.32
N PRO A 99 20.71 8.97 -5.30
CA PRO A 99 20.04 10.24 -5.51
C PRO A 99 19.21 10.20 -6.79
N SER A 100 17.92 10.46 -6.64
CA SER A 100 16.96 10.33 -7.73
C SER A 100 15.76 11.24 -7.50
N LYS A 101 14.88 11.27 -8.49
CA LYS A 101 13.57 11.89 -8.42
C LYS A 101 12.52 10.82 -8.19
N TYR A 102 11.39 11.19 -7.56
CA TYR A 102 10.26 10.27 -7.43
C TYR A 102 9.79 9.81 -8.81
N GLY A 103 9.67 8.49 -8.99
CA GLY A 103 9.24 7.87 -10.24
C GLY A 103 7.73 7.85 -10.46
N PHE A 104 6.95 8.30 -9.49
CA PHE A 104 5.49 8.30 -9.47
C PHE A 104 4.96 9.39 -8.52
N ASN A 105 3.66 9.60 -8.51
CA ASN A 105 2.94 10.51 -7.62
C ASN A 105 2.38 9.73 -6.43
N SER A 106 2.10 10.44 -5.33
CA SER A 106 1.51 9.86 -4.12
C SER A 106 0.38 10.73 -3.59
N LYS A 107 -0.75 10.12 -3.23
CA LYS A 107 -1.95 10.81 -2.74
C LYS A 107 -2.68 10.03 -1.65
N ALA A 108 -3.14 10.74 -0.61
CA ALA A 108 -3.98 10.18 0.44
C ALA A 108 -5.41 9.93 -0.08
N ILE A 109 -5.91 8.70 0.06
CA ILE A 109 -7.29 8.33 -0.35
C ILE A 109 -8.28 8.32 0.82
N GLU A 110 -7.77 8.40 2.03
CA GLU A 110 -8.45 8.71 3.28
C GLU A 110 -7.49 9.52 4.18
N ASP A 111 -7.97 10.03 5.31
CA ASP A 111 -7.11 10.74 6.26
C ASP A 111 -6.00 9.81 6.74
N ALA A 112 -4.76 10.29 6.71
CA ALA A 112 -3.57 9.46 6.92
C ALA A 112 -2.59 10.10 7.90
N LYS A 113 -1.98 9.26 8.73
CA LYS A 113 -0.86 9.61 9.61
C LYS A 113 0.37 8.86 9.11
N ILE A 114 1.40 9.62 8.73
CA ILE A 114 2.60 9.10 8.11
C ILE A 114 3.81 9.50 8.95
N CYS A 115 4.70 8.53 9.15
CA CYS A 115 6.00 8.75 9.75
C CYS A 115 7.04 8.84 8.63
N THR A 116 8.00 9.76 8.74
CA THR A 116 9.00 9.97 7.70
C THR A 116 10.42 9.96 8.24
N LEU A 117 11.32 9.36 7.48
CA LEU A 117 12.76 9.37 7.70
C LEU A 117 13.45 9.91 6.46
N THR A 118 14.55 10.63 6.62
CA THR A 118 15.43 10.93 5.49
C THR A 118 16.18 9.68 5.04
N LYS A 119 16.66 9.67 3.80
CA LYS A 119 17.47 8.55 3.29
C LYS A 119 18.75 8.33 4.11
N GLU A 120 19.40 9.41 4.52
CA GLU A 120 20.62 9.34 5.33
C GLU A 120 20.33 8.70 6.69
N GLU A 121 19.25 9.12 7.35
CA GLU A 121 18.83 8.50 8.63
C GLU A 121 18.51 7.02 8.46
N MET A 122 17.78 6.64 7.41
CA MET A 122 17.47 5.22 7.15
C MET A 122 18.74 4.42 6.87
N LYS A 123 19.68 4.98 6.10
CA LYS A 123 20.96 4.33 5.81
C LYS A 123 21.77 4.10 7.09
N ASP A 124 21.84 5.09 7.97
CA ASP A 124 22.51 4.96 9.26
C ASP A 124 21.86 3.88 10.13
N ILE A 125 20.52 3.84 10.14
CA ILE A 125 19.74 2.80 10.85
C ILE A 125 20.06 1.41 10.32
N MET A 126 20.09 1.22 8.98
CA MET A 126 20.42 -0.07 8.36
C MET A 126 21.87 -0.49 8.59
N MET A 127 22.82 0.45 8.61
CA MET A 127 24.23 0.14 8.89
C MET A 127 24.44 -0.32 10.34
N LYS A 128 23.67 0.24 11.29
CA LYS A 128 23.69 -0.20 12.69
C LYS A 128 22.93 -1.50 12.91
N ASN A 129 21.88 -1.75 12.13
CA ASN A 129 20.98 -2.89 12.27
C ASN A 129 20.80 -3.59 10.90
N PRO A 130 21.76 -4.43 10.48
CA PRO A 130 21.73 -5.06 9.15
C PRO A 130 20.48 -5.90 8.86
N GLU A 131 19.83 -6.45 9.89
CA GLU A 131 18.57 -7.20 9.75
C GLU A 131 17.44 -6.36 9.14
N ILE A 132 17.38 -5.05 9.44
CA ILE A 132 16.43 -4.13 8.81
C ILE A 132 16.67 -4.08 7.29
N GLY A 133 17.94 -4.04 6.88
CA GLY A 133 18.31 -4.05 5.46
C GLY A 133 17.82 -5.31 4.74
N ILE A 134 17.90 -6.49 5.40
CA ILE A 134 17.36 -7.75 4.87
C ILE A 134 15.84 -7.67 4.72
N LYS A 135 15.11 -7.15 5.72
CA LYS A 135 13.65 -6.97 5.65
C LYS A 135 13.20 -6.03 4.52
N VAL A 136 13.96 -4.96 4.30
CA VAL A 136 13.73 -4.06 3.16
C VAL A 136 13.93 -4.82 1.84
N LEU A 137 14.99 -5.63 1.71
CA LEU A 137 15.23 -6.46 0.53
C LEU A 137 14.13 -7.50 0.29
N GLU A 138 13.65 -8.18 1.34
CA GLU A 138 12.52 -9.11 1.26
C GLU A 138 11.27 -8.40 0.70
N THR A 139 10.93 -7.22 1.24
CA THR A 139 9.77 -6.44 0.77
C THR A 139 9.92 -6.01 -0.69
N VAL A 140 11.13 -5.58 -1.09
CA VAL A 140 11.41 -5.20 -2.49
C VAL A 140 11.30 -6.42 -3.41
N GLY A 141 11.77 -7.59 -2.96
CA GLY A 141 11.64 -8.86 -3.68
C GLY A 141 10.18 -9.26 -3.90
N GLU A 142 9.34 -9.18 -2.86
CA GLU A 142 7.90 -9.43 -2.98
C GLU A 142 7.22 -8.48 -3.96
N ARG A 143 7.57 -7.19 -3.93
CA ARG A 143 7.05 -6.20 -4.89
C ARG A 143 7.49 -6.51 -6.31
N LEU A 144 8.75 -6.93 -6.50
CA LEU A 144 9.25 -7.32 -7.81
C LEU A 144 8.49 -8.52 -8.38
N SER A 145 8.27 -9.57 -7.58
CA SER A 145 7.50 -10.75 -8.00
C SER A 145 6.05 -10.38 -8.37
N LYS A 146 5.41 -9.45 -7.65
CA LYS A 146 4.08 -8.94 -8.03
C LYS A 146 4.10 -8.21 -9.37
N VAL A 147 5.14 -7.42 -9.65
CA VAL A 147 5.29 -6.75 -10.95
C VAL A 147 5.51 -7.77 -12.07
N GLU A 148 6.33 -8.81 -11.85
CA GLU A 148 6.54 -9.88 -12.83
C GLU A 148 5.23 -10.61 -13.17
N ASN A 149 4.43 -10.97 -12.16
CA ASN A 149 3.11 -11.55 -12.35
C ASN A 149 2.17 -10.61 -13.11
N LEU A 150 2.18 -9.31 -12.78
CA LEU A 150 1.39 -8.32 -13.51
C LEU A 150 1.81 -8.22 -14.98
N VAL A 151 3.11 -8.23 -15.28
CA VAL A 151 3.63 -8.22 -16.67
C VAL A 151 3.14 -9.44 -17.44
N GLN A 152 3.20 -10.63 -16.83
CA GLN A 152 2.66 -11.85 -17.42
C GLN A 152 1.16 -11.73 -17.72
N ASN A 153 0.37 -11.19 -16.78
CA ASN A 153 -1.07 -11.00 -16.96
C ASN A 153 -1.43 -9.90 -17.97
N LEU A 154 -0.60 -8.85 -18.09
CA LEU A 154 -0.80 -7.82 -19.12
C LEU A 154 -0.50 -8.37 -20.52
N ALA A 155 0.43 -9.32 -20.64
CA ALA A 155 0.73 -9.97 -21.92
C ALA A 155 -0.42 -10.84 -22.45
N THR A 156 -1.28 -11.37 -21.57
CA THR A 156 -2.46 -12.17 -21.97
C THR A 156 -3.68 -11.30 -22.34
N ASN A 157 -3.63 -9.99 -22.06
CA ASN A 157 -4.69 -9.00 -22.30
C ASN A 157 -6.07 -9.37 -21.72
N ASP A 158 -6.15 -10.32 -20.79
CA ASP A 158 -7.42 -10.71 -20.19
C ASP A 158 -7.82 -9.73 -19.08
N VAL A 159 -8.97 -9.08 -19.26
CA VAL A 159 -9.56 -8.20 -18.25
C VAL A 159 -10.15 -9.01 -17.11
N ASP A 160 -10.65 -10.22 -17.37
CA ASP A 160 -11.22 -11.08 -16.35
C ASP A 160 -10.15 -11.59 -15.38
N SER A 161 -9.01 -12.07 -15.88
CA SER A 161 -7.85 -12.41 -15.05
C SER A 161 -7.36 -11.25 -14.18
N ARG A 162 -7.22 -10.04 -14.76
CA ARG A 162 -6.82 -8.85 -13.99
C ARG A 162 -7.83 -8.47 -12.92
N MET A 163 -9.13 -8.64 -13.21
CA MET A 163 -10.19 -8.40 -12.24
C MET A 163 -10.10 -9.39 -11.08
N ALA A 164 -9.95 -10.69 -11.37
CA ALA A 164 -9.79 -11.72 -10.35
C ALA A 164 -8.55 -11.46 -9.48
N TYR A 165 -7.41 -11.15 -10.11
CA TYR A 165 -6.18 -10.81 -9.40
C TYR A 165 -6.36 -9.63 -8.43
N LEU A 166 -7.01 -8.55 -8.88
CA LEU A 166 -7.31 -7.41 -8.00
C LEU A 166 -8.20 -7.82 -6.81
N ILE A 167 -9.23 -8.63 -7.04
CA ILE A 167 -10.12 -9.06 -5.95
C ILE A 167 -9.38 -9.93 -4.94
N ILE A 168 -8.55 -10.86 -5.40
CA ILE A 168 -7.72 -11.71 -4.53
C ILE A 168 -6.71 -10.85 -3.76
N GLU A 169 -6.02 -9.91 -4.41
CA GLU A 169 -5.09 -8.99 -3.75
C GLU A 169 -5.79 -8.18 -2.65
N LEU A 170 -7.00 -7.68 -2.91
CA LEU A 170 -7.79 -6.95 -1.92
C LEU A 170 -8.30 -7.87 -0.79
N MET A 171 -8.62 -9.13 -1.10
CA MET A 171 -9.03 -10.14 -0.13
C MET A 171 -7.90 -10.51 0.82
N GLU A 172 -6.71 -10.81 0.30
CA GLU A 172 -5.54 -11.15 1.12
C GLU A 172 -5.14 -10.00 2.04
N LYS A 173 -5.28 -8.76 1.56
CA LYS A 173 -4.83 -7.57 2.28
C LYS A 173 -5.86 -6.97 3.25
N TYR A 174 -7.15 -7.03 2.91
CA TYR A 174 -8.22 -6.36 3.65
C TYR A 174 -9.40 -7.27 4.00
N GLY A 175 -9.26 -8.58 3.80
CA GLY A 175 -10.28 -9.56 4.13
C GLY A 175 -10.40 -9.76 5.63
N GLU A 176 -11.63 -9.69 6.13
CA GLU A 176 -11.99 -10.04 7.50
C GLU A 176 -12.93 -11.25 7.47
N ASN A 177 -12.72 -12.21 8.36
CA ASN A 177 -13.61 -13.36 8.46
C ASN A 177 -14.90 -12.94 9.18
N VAL A 178 -16.02 -12.97 8.47
CA VAL A 178 -17.34 -12.62 8.97
C VAL A 178 -18.28 -13.79 8.68
N GLU A 179 -18.75 -14.43 9.74
CA GLU A 179 -19.73 -15.54 9.68
C GLU A 179 -19.30 -16.68 8.71
N GLY A 180 -18.00 -16.97 8.65
CA GLY A 180 -17.45 -18.05 7.82
C GLY A 180 -17.15 -17.67 6.37
N ASN A 181 -17.43 -16.42 5.96
CA ASN A 181 -17.04 -15.88 4.66
C ASN A 181 -16.00 -14.76 4.81
N ILE A 182 -15.23 -14.50 3.76
CA ILE A 182 -14.27 -13.39 3.76
C ILE A 182 -14.99 -12.13 3.27
N SER A 183 -15.14 -11.15 4.14
CA SER A 183 -15.68 -9.83 3.83
C SER A 183 -14.55 -8.84 3.58
N VAL A 184 -14.56 -8.21 2.41
CA VAL A 184 -13.57 -7.23 1.99
C VAL A 184 -14.22 -5.85 1.92
N LYS A 185 -13.83 -4.97 2.84
CA LYS A 185 -14.21 -3.54 2.77
C LYS A 185 -13.25 -2.83 1.82
N LEU A 186 -13.75 -2.52 0.64
CA LEU A 186 -12.97 -1.96 -0.46
C LEU A 186 -12.30 -0.64 -0.05
N PRO A 187 -10.95 -0.57 -0.11
CA PRO A 187 -10.21 0.65 0.18
C PRO A 187 -10.41 1.72 -0.90
N ILE A 188 -10.80 1.30 -2.10
CA ILE A 188 -10.76 2.08 -3.32
C ILE A 188 -12.14 2.15 -3.98
N SER A 189 -12.36 3.24 -4.73
CA SER A 189 -13.57 3.40 -5.52
C SER A 189 -13.54 2.53 -6.79
N ARG A 190 -14.68 2.42 -7.47
CA ARG A 190 -14.75 1.77 -8.80
C ARG A 190 -13.91 2.48 -9.85
N GLU A 191 -13.74 3.80 -9.71
CA GLU A 191 -12.87 4.60 -10.57
C GLU A 191 -11.39 4.23 -10.34
N ASP A 192 -10.99 4.16 -9.06
CA ASP A 192 -9.63 3.74 -8.71
C ASP A 192 -9.35 2.29 -9.16
N MET A 193 -10.31 1.36 -9.06
CA MET A 193 -10.18 0.00 -9.61
C MET A 193 -9.95 0.01 -11.12
N ALA A 194 -10.68 0.88 -11.84
CA ALA A 194 -10.54 1.06 -13.27
C ALA A 194 -9.14 1.58 -13.62
N SER A 195 -8.66 2.59 -12.88
CA SER A 195 -7.29 3.09 -12.96
C SER A 195 -6.23 2.08 -12.54
N TYR A 196 -6.56 1.09 -11.71
CA TYR A 196 -5.63 0.02 -11.31
C TYR A 196 -5.48 -1.03 -12.42
N ILE A 197 -6.60 -1.53 -12.94
CA ILE A 197 -6.62 -2.58 -13.97
C ILE A 197 -6.35 -2.02 -15.37
N GLY A 198 -6.50 -0.71 -15.58
CA GLY A 198 -6.32 -0.05 -16.87
C GLY A 198 -7.55 -0.19 -17.78
N VAL A 199 -8.76 -0.10 -17.23
CA VAL A 199 -10.04 -0.17 -17.95
C VAL A 199 -10.95 1.00 -17.54
N THR A 200 -12.16 1.08 -18.08
CA THR A 200 -13.14 2.11 -17.67
C THR A 200 -13.93 1.69 -16.44
N ARG A 201 -14.47 2.66 -15.69
CA ARG A 201 -15.34 2.42 -14.52
C ARG A 201 -16.59 1.59 -14.87
N GLU A 202 -17.17 1.79 -16.06
CA GLU A 202 -18.30 1.00 -16.54
C GLU A 202 -17.89 -0.45 -16.77
N THR A 203 -16.67 -0.68 -17.25
CA THR A 203 -16.13 -2.03 -17.44
C THR A 203 -15.93 -2.73 -16.10
N ILE A 204 -15.36 -2.04 -15.10
CA ILE A 204 -15.29 -2.56 -13.72
C ILE A 204 -16.68 -2.96 -13.21
N SER A 205 -17.67 -2.07 -13.34
CA SER A 205 -19.04 -2.32 -12.86
C SER A 205 -19.66 -3.55 -13.52
N ARG A 206 -19.46 -3.73 -14.83
CA ARG A 206 -19.93 -4.91 -15.58
C ARG A 206 -19.20 -6.20 -15.14
N LYS A 207 -17.88 -6.15 -14.96
CA LYS A 207 -17.08 -7.33 -14.57
C LYS A 207 -17.39 -7.79 -13.14
N LEU A 208 -17.58 -6.84 -12.22
CA LEU A 208 -18.06 -7.16 -10.87
C LEU A 208 -19.42 -7.83 -10.88
N LYS A 209 -20.33 -7.36 -11.74
CA LYS A 209 -21.65 -7.97 -11.86
C LYS A 209 -21.56 -9.38 -12.42
N LYS A 210 -20.70 -9.61 -13.43
CA LYS A 210 -20.39 -10.94 -13.95
C LYS A 210 -19.90 -11.89 -12.84
N LEU A 211 -18.91 -11.48 -12.04
CA LEU A 211 -18.39 -12.31 -10.93
C LEU A 211 -19.46 -12.61 -9.87
N GLU A 212 -20.37 -11.67 -9.62
CA GLU A 212 -21.51 -11.88 -8.73
C GLU A 212 -22.54 -12.86 -9.32
N ASP A 213 -22.84 -12.74 -10.62
CA ASP A 213 -23.76 -13.64 -11.33
C ASP A 213 -23.20 -15.08 -11.43
N GLU A 214 -21.87 -15.23 -11.42
CA GLU A 214 -21.16 -16.50 -11.33
C GLU A 214 -21.07 -17.07 -9.91
N ASN A 215 -21.65 -16.38 -8.90
CA ASN A 215 -21.58 -16.73 -7.48
C ASN A 215 -20.16 -16.79 -6.90
N LEU A 216 -19.20 -16.09 -7.50
CA LEU A 216 -17.82 -16.02 -6.99
C LEU A 216 -17.70 -14.98 -5.87
N ILE A 217 -18.47 -13.90 -5.99
CA ILE A 217 -18.54 -12.82 -5.01
C ILE A 217 -19.99 -12.41 -4.77
N LYS A 218 -20.22 -11.64 -3.70
CA LYS A 218 -21.49 -10.95 -3.45
C LYS A 218 -21.22 -9.50 -3.11
N ILE A 219 -21.90 -8.58 -3.78
CA ILE A 219 -21.69 -7.15 -3.58
C ILE A 219 -22.68 -6.64 -2.52
N ILE A 220 -22.16 -6.04 -1.45
CA ILE A 220 -22.97 -5.44 -0.38
C ILE A 220 -22.79 -3.92 -0.43
N GLY A 221 -23.82 -3.23 -0.91
CA GLY A 221 -23.79 -1.78 -1.12
C GLY A 221 -22.74 -1.37 -2.17
N THR A 222 -21.99 -0.31 -1.90
CA THR A 222 -21.01 0.24 -2.86
C THR A 222 -19.55 -0.05 -2.52
N LYS A 223 -19.26 -0.48 -1.28
CA LYS A 223 -17.90 -0.57 -0.74
C LYS A 223 -17.56 -1.93 -0.12
N THR A 224 -18.47 -2.89 -0.09
CA THR A 224 -18.18 -4.20 0.52
C THR A 224 -18.41 -5.30 -0.51
N ILE A 225 -17.47 -6.24 -0.56
CA ILE A 225 -17.57 -7.48 -1.33
C ILE A 225 -17.39 -8.64 -0.36
N ILE A 226 -18.27 -9.63 -0.42
CA ILE A 226 -18.10 -10.92 0.26
C ILE A 226 -17.58 -11.91 -0.77
N ILE A 227 -16.49 -12.60 -0.45
CA ILE A 227 -15.94 -13.68 -1.26
C ILE A 227 -16.72 -14.95 -0.96
N ILE A 228 -17.32 -15.54 -1.99
CA ILE A 228 -18.15 -16.74 -1.89
C ILE A 228 -17.35 -17.97 -2.33
N ASP A 229 -16.58 -17.85 -3.40
CA ASP A 229 -15.73 -18.92 -3.93
C ASP A 229 -14.34 -18.39 -4.32
N GLU A 230 -13.37 -18.61 -3.43
CA GLU A 230 -11.97 -18.23 -3.63
C GLU A 230 -11.30 -19.09 -4.72
N GLU A 231 -11.61 -20.39 -4.81
CA GLU A 231 -11.03 -21.27 -5.82
C GLU A 231 -11.52 -20.91 -7.22
N GLY A 232 -12.81 -20.59 -7.35
CA GLY A 232 -13.41 -20.09 -8.58
C GLY A 232 -12.76 -18.79 -9.07
N LEU A 233 -12.37 -17.88 -8.17
CA LEU A 233 -11.59 -16.68 -8.53
C LEU A 233 -10.17 -17.04 -9.00
N LYS A 234 -9.51 -18.02 -8.38
CA LYS A 234 -8.16 -18.46 -8.78
C LYS A 234 -8.12 -19.10 -10.17
N ASN A 235 -9.22 -19.71 -10.63
CA ASN A 235 -9.30 -20.29 -11.98
C ASN A 235 -9.19 -19.27 -13.13
N TYR A 236 -9.31 -17.98 -12.82
CA TYR A 236 -9.11 -16.90 -13.79
C TYR A 236 -7.64 -16.51 -13.98
N ILE A 237 -6.73 -17.01 -13.15
CA ILE A 237 -5.30 -16.64 -13.09
C ILE A 237 -4.46 -17.84 -13.53
#